data_AF-G4Z6M5-F1
#
_entry.id   AF-G4Z6M5-F1
#
_cell.length_a   1.000
_cell.length_b   1.000
_cell.length_c   1.000
_cell.angle_alpha   90.00
_cell.angle_beta   90.00
_cell.angle_gamma   90.00
#
_symmetry.space_group_name_H-M   'P 1'
#
loop_
_entity.id
_entity.type
_entity.pdbx_description
1 polymer ?
#
loop_
_entity_poly.entity_id
_entity_poly.type
_entity_poly.pdbx_seq_one_letter_code
_entity_poly.pdbx_strand_id
1 'polypeptide(L)'
;MTSSRRVLLSLKAALCLAFVVLVTALNYYGFATTRVQASSSVPSQMAALEIQTQNHKLFQEIRDLLSDTANTSQAIATHATEQPATPIPDKEMPKFPADHDGSNMHIVFSASCDQRNRLLQQTVVQLTASGVGQKDPITQILSGCSESDRLLNPEPGAQDSYPAYNKPFGLRPFLQHTFPEVKHELVALIDGDFFFFRPLEANPGRNMSKFYHGRRDPSTVDDAVIDGVALAQDWNALKDGFFAEDKADVLKQVCGGLPCGNVSRENGAEYYGNIGPPYIMTRSDALRMVDDYCHLCVRTRQVSNEWIAKMFAFSIAAANNGIKHKALSHLGISSPSFEGGSHEYWDFVDGTMANPCEDNLDFVMPKDPDAFGRRRKEVFQE
;
A
#
# COMPACT_ATOMS: atom_id res chain seq x y z
N MET A 1 -13.61 70.11 -17.49
CA MET A 1 -14.54 68.95 -17.33
C MET A 1 -15.57 69.30 -16.28
N THR A 2 -16.83 69.44 -16.68
CA THR A 2 -17.94 69.91 -15.83
C THR A 2 -18.27 68.93 -14.70
N SER A 3 -18.67 69.45 -13.54
CA SER A 3 -19.01 68.69 -12.31
C SER A 3 -19.94 67.48 -12.59
N SER A 4 -20.86 67.63 -13.55
CA SER A 4 -21.79 66.58 -13.99
C SER A 4 -21.10 65.31 -14.54
N ARG A 5 -19.93 65.42 -15.20
CA ARG A 5 -19.21 64.23 -15.72
C ARG A 5 -18.52 63.43 -14.62
N ARG A 6 -18.11 64.05 -13.51
CA ARG A 6 -17.49 63.34 -12.38
C ARG A 6 -18.53 62.52 -11.61
N VAL A 7 -19.73 63.07 -11.44
CA VAL A 7 -20.85 62.35 -10.81
C VAL A 7 -21.25 61.13 -11.64
N LEU A 8 -21.31 61.27 -12.97
CA LEU A 8 -21.67 60.17 -13.85
C LEU A 8 -20.62 59.05 -13.88
N LEU A 9 -19.33 59.37 -13.82
CA LEU A 9 -18.27 58.37 -13.72
C LEU A 9 -18.30 57.63 -12.36
N SER A 10 -18.53 58.37 -11.27
CA SER A 10 -18.62 57.78 -9.94
C SER A 10 -19.80 56.82 -9.80
N LEU A 11 -20.94 57.13 -10.42
CA LEU A 11 -22.12 56.28 -10.41
C LEU A 11 -21.90 54.99 -11.21
N LYS A 12 -21.23 55.08 -12.37
CA LYS A 12 -20.88 53.90 -13.20
C LYS A 12 -19.90 52.98 -12.49
N ALA A 13 -18.90 53.53 -11.80
CA ALA A 13 -17.95 52.75 -11.02
C ALA A 13 -18.64 52.03 -9.85
N ALA A 14 -19.55 52.71 -9.14
CA ALA A 14 -20.32 52.11 -8.06
C ALA A 14 -21.26 50.98 -8.54
N LEU A 15 -21.93 51.17 -9.69
CA LEU A 15 -22.77 50.14 -10.32
C LEU A 15 -21.95 48.92 -10.78
N CYS A 16 -20.76 49.14 -11.37
CA CYS A 16 -19.85 48.04 -11.72
C CYS A 16 -19.40 47.26 -10.48
N LEU A 17 -19.02 47.95 -9.40
CA LEU A 17 -18.59 47.30 -8.17
C LEU A 17 -19.73 46.48 -7.54
N ALA A 18 -20.95 47.03 -7.49
CA ALA A 18 -22.13 46.32 -7.00
C ALA A 18 -22.45 45.08 -7.83
N PHE A 19 -22.31 45.16 -9.17
CA PHE A 19 -22.53 44.02 -10.06
C PHE A 19 -21.49 42.91 -9.85
N VAL A 20 -20.22 43.27 -9.69
CA VAL A 20 -19.14 42.29 -9.41
C VAL A 20 -19.36 41.60 -8.06
N VAL A 21 -19.73 42.36 -7.02
CA VAL A 21 -20.04 41.78 -5.69
C VAL A 21 -21.25 40.84 -5.76
N LEU A 22 -22.30 41.22 -6.50
CA LEU A 22 -23.49 40.38 -6.67
C LEU A 22 -23.18 39.08 -7.42
N VAL A 23 -22.42 39.13 -8.52
CA VAL A 23 -22.01 37.93 -9.27
C VAL A 23 -21.13 37.03 -8.42
N THR A 24 -20.22 37.60 -7.63
CA THR A 24 -19.34 36.84 -6.73
C THR A 24 -20.15 36.17 -5.61
N ALA A 25 -21.12 36.88 -5.03
CA ALA A 25 -22.03 36.34 -4.02
C ALA A 25 -22.94 35.24 -4.60
N LEU A 26 -23.48 35.43 -5.80
CA LEU A 26 -24.31 34.43 -6.47
C LEU A 26 -23.51 33.17 -6.88
N ASN A 27 -22.26 33.32 -7.31
CA ASN A 27 -21.37 32.18 -7.57
C ASN A 27 -20.98 31.45 -6.27
N TYR A 28 -20.71 32.19 -5.19
CA TYR A 28 -20.41 31.60 -3.88
C TYR A 28 -21.63 30.85 -3.30
N TYR A 29 -22.82 31.44 -3.40
CA TYR A 29 -24.06 30.77 -2.98
C TYR A 29 -24.45 29.60 -3.89
N GLY A 30 -24.23 29.70 -5.20
CA GLY A 30 -24.44 28.61 -6.15
C GLY A 30 -23.52 27.42 -5.87
N PHE A 31 -22.27 27.66 -5.50
CA PHE A 31 -21.31 26.63 -5.10
C PHE A 31 -21.62 26.03 -3.72
N ALA A 32 -22.16 26.83 -2.79
CA ALA A 32 -22.57 26.35 -1.47
C ALA A 32 -23.85 25.50 -1.51
N THR A 33 -24.77 25.77 -2.45
CA THR A 33 -26.02 25.00 -2.58
C THR A 33 -25.87 23.73 -3.42
N THR A 34 -24.86 23.61 -4.28
CA THR A 34 -24.62 22.35 -5.03
C THR A 34 -24.09 21.21 -4.17
N ARG A 35 -23.65 21.46 -2.92
CA ARG A 35 -23.19 20.40 -2.00
C ARG A 35 -24.29 19.73 -1.15
N VAL A 36 -25.56 20.17 -1.25
CA VAL A 36 -26.63 19.68 -0.35
C VAL A 36 -27.77 18.94 -1.06
N GLN A 37 -27.77 18.82 -2.40
CA GLN A 37 -28.83 18.10 -3.13
C GLN A 37 -28.31 17.15 -4.22
N ALA A 38 -27.39 16.26 -3.85
CA ALA A 38 -27.08 15.08 -4.66
C ALA A 38 -27.23 13.80 -3.81
N SER A 39 -28.42 13.58 -3.25
CA SER A 39 -28.89 12.25 -2.88
C SER A 39 -30.38 12.28 -2.56
N SER A 40 -31.24 11.87 -3.49
CA SER A 40 -32.35 10.97 -3.19
C SER A 40 -33.08 10.55 -4.45
N SER A 41 -32.94 9.28 -4.79
CA SER A 41 -34.06 8.37 -5.06
C SER A 41 -33.50 7.02 -5.46
N VAL A 42 -33.52 6.06 -4.53
CA VAL A 42 -33.70 4.60 -4.67
C VAL A 42 -33.51 3.99 -3.25
N PRO A 43 -34.34 3.02 -2.81
CA PRO A 43 -34.36 2.56 -1.41
C PRO A 43 -33.21 1.58 -1.13
N SER A 44 -32.04 2.09 -0.75
CA SER A 44 -30.87 1.26 -0.40
C SER A 44 -30.48 1.30 1.09
N GLN A 45 -31.09 2.17 1.90
CA GLN A 45 -30.69 2.33 3.30
C GLN A 45 -31.08 1.16 4.21
N MET A 46 -32.14 0.41 3.89
CA MET A 46 -32.48 -0.79 4.67
C MET A 46 -31.56 -1.97 4.34
N ALA A 47 -31.25 -2.21 3.07
CA ALA A 47 -30.31 -3.25 2.67
C ALA A 47 -28.90 -2.98 3.19
N ALA A 48 -28.45 -1.72 3.20
CA ALA A 48 -27.17 -1.35 3.78
C ALA A 48 -27.10 -1.60 5.29
N LEU A 49 -28.20 -1.36 6.02
CA LEU A 49 -28.26 -1.62 7.47
C LEU A 49 -28.34 -3.13 7.78
N GLU A 50 -29.03 -3.91 6.96
CA GLU A 50 -29.06 -5.38 7.06
C GLU A 50 -27.69 -6.01 6.77
N ILE A 51 -27.00 -5.55 5.71
CA ILE A 51 -25.63 -6.00 5.38
C ILE A 51 -24.66 -5.61 6.50
N GLN A 52 -24.80 -4.41 7.08
CA GLN A 52 -23.97 -3.96 8.20
C GLN A 52 -24.22 -4.80 9.47
N THR A 53 -25.47 -5.24 9.69
CA THR A 53 -25.87 -6.10 10.81
C THR A 53 -25.40 -7.54 10.62
N GLN A 54 -25.49 -8.09 9.40
CA GLN A 54 -24.97 -9.42 9.06
C GLN A 54 -23.45 -9.49 9.18
N ASN A 55 -22.74 -8.48 8.68
CA ASN A 55 -21.29 -8.40 8.86
C ASN A 55 -20.93 -8.30 10.35
N HIS A 56 -21.66 -7.51 11.14
CA HIS A 56 -21.43 -7.45 12.58
C HIS A 56 -21.62 -8.81 13.26
N LYS A 57 -22.63 -9.58 12.85
CA LYS A 57 -22.87 -10.94 13.37
C LYS A 57 -21.75 -11.91 12.99
N LEU A 58 -21.33 -11.93 11.71
CA LEU A 58 -20.22 -12.77 11.25
C LEU A 58 -18.91 -12.40 11.96
N PHE A 59 -18.65 -11.11 12.20
CA PHE A 59 -17.49 -10.66 12.96
C PHE A 59 -17.54 -11.07 14.43
N GLN A 60 -18.72 -11.13 15.05
CA GLN A 60 -18.86 -11.67 16.41
C GLN A 60 -18.64 -13.18 16.43
N GLU A 61 -19.19 -13.93 15.47
CA GLU A 61 -18.98 -15.39 15.38
C GLU A 61 -17.49 -15.74 15.17
N ILE A 62 -16.78 -15.00 14.30
CA ILE A 62 -15.32 -15.15 14.14
C ILE A 62 -14.58 -14.78 15.42
N ARG A 63 -14.99 -13.71 16.11
CA ARG A 63 -14.39 -13.31 17.39
C ARG A 63 -14.59 -14.38 18.46
N ASP A 64 -15.78 -14.95 18.56
CA ASP A 64 -16.12 -15.96 19.55
C ASP A 64 -15.32 -17.25 19.30
N LEU A 65 -15.24 -17.70 18.04
CA LEU A 65 -14.39 -18.82 17.61
C LEU A 65 -12.91 -18.61 17.96
N LEU A 66 -12.39 -17.40 17.73
CA LEU A 66 -11.00 -17.06 18.08
C LEU A 66 -10.80 -16.93 19.59
N SER A 67 -11.82 -16.50 20.34
CA SER A 67 -11.76 -16.38 21.81
C SER A 67 -11.74 -17.74 22.52
N ASP A 68 -12.45 -18.74 21.99
CA ASP A 68 -12.40 -20.12 22.48
C ASP A 68 -11.01 -20.75 22.26
N THR A 69 -10.35 -20.35 21.17
CA THR A 69 -8.96 -20.75 20.87
C THR A 69 -7.96 -20.07 21.83
N ALA A 70 -8.21 -18.81 22.20
CA ALA A 70 -7.40 -18.07 23.18
C ALA A 70 -7.54 -18.61 24.61
N ASN A 71 -8.75 -19.01 25.02
CA ASN A 71 -8.99 -19.65 26.32
C ASN A 71 -8.32 -21.03 26.41
N THR A 72 -8.26 -21.77 25.30
CA THR A 72 -7.50 -23.03 25.20
C THR A 72 -5.99 -22.80 25.36
N SER A 73 -5.48 -21.68 24.85
CA SER A 73 -4.07 -21.29 24.98
C SER A 73 -3.73 -20.82 26.41
N GLN A 74 -4.68 -20.17 27.09
CA GLN A 74 -4.52 -19.73 28.49
C GLN A 74 -4.54 -20.89 29.48
N ALA A 75 -5.33 -21.95 29.24
CA ALA A 75 -5.33 -23.18 30.04
C ALA A 75 -4.00 -23.96 29.97
N ILE A 76 -3.25 -23.81 28.87
CA ILE A 76 -1.91 -24.39 28.71
C ILE A 76 -0.87 -23.56 29.48
N ALA A 77 -1.04 -22.23 29.56
CA ALA A 77 -0.11 -21.34 30.25
C ALA A 77 -0.19 -21.46 31.79
N THR A 78 -1.35 -21.76 32.37
CA THR A 78 -1.50 -21.88 33.84
C THR A 78 -0.87 -23.14 34.44
N HIS A 79 -0.46 -24.13 33.63
CA HIS A 79 0.24 -25.32 34.10
C HIS A 79 1.77 -25.22 34.08
N ALA A 80 2.35 -24.10 33.59
CA ALA A 80 3.79 -23.97 33.39
C ALA A 80 4.56 -23.31 34.56
N THR A 81 3.87 -22.89 35.62
CA THR A 81 4.48 -22.07 36.68
C THR A 81 4.80 -22.89 37.93
N GLU A 82 5.74 -23.84 37.88
CA GLU A 82 6.47 -24.30 39.10
C GLU A 82 7.63 -25.29 38.88
N GLN A 83 8.20 -25.41 37.67
CA GLN A 83 9.41 -26.22 37.48
C GLN A 83 10.64 -25.36 37.14
N PRO A 84 11.76 -25.49 37.88
CA PRO A 84 13.01 -24.86 37.51
C PRO A 84 13.43 -25.35 36.12
N ALA A 85 13.72 -24.40 35.22
CA ALA A 85 14.03 -24.67 33.83
C ALA A 85 15.23 -25.61 33.71
N THR A 86 14.95 -26.89 33.44
CA THR A 86 15.93 -27.81 32.86
C THR A 86 16.39 -27.20 31.53
N PRO A 87 17.70 -27.22 31.22
CA PRO A 87 18.19 -26.82 29.90
C PRO A 87 17.44 -27.64 28.87
N ILE A 88 16.61 -26.97 28.06
CA ILE A 88 15.93 -27.64 26.96
C ILE A 88 17.07 -28.10 26.04
N PRO A 89 17.25 -29.42 25.82
CA PRO A 89 18.24 -29.89 24.88
C PRO A 89 17.95 -29.22 23.54
N ASP A 90 18.99 -28.71 22.86
CA ASP A 90 18.91 -28.05 21.55
C ASP A 90 18.00 -28.82 20.61
N LYS A 91 16.70 -28.52 20.69
CA LYS A 91 15.69 -29.15 19.87
C LYS A 91 15.80 -28.34 18.61
N GLU A 92 16.51 -28.90 17.61
CA GLU A 92 16.61 -28.33 16.28
C GLU A 92 15.27 -27.68 15.96
N MET A 93 15.24 -26.34 15.93
CA MET A 93 14.03 -25.65 15.54
C MET A 93 13.65 -26.25 14.18
N PRO A 94 12.38 -26.65 13.99
CA PRO A 94 11.97 -27.20 12.71
C PRO A 94 12.44 -26.24 11.63
N LYS A 95 13.30 -26.74 10.73
CA LYS A 95 13.84 -25.96 9.62
C LYS A 95 12.69 -25.22 8.97
N PHE A 96 12.84 -23.91 8.81
CA PHE A 96 11.78 -23.03 8.34
C PHE A 96 11.17 -23.65 7.06
N PRO A 97 9.87 -24.01 7.04
CA PRO A 97 9.29 -24.79 5.96
C PRO A 97 9.41 -24.14 4.56
N ALA A 98 9.72 -22.84 4.53
CA ALA A 98 9.68 -22.01 3.35
C ALA A 98 10.87 -22.14 2.40
N ASP A 99 11.92 -22.89 2.75
CA ASP A 99 13.12 -23.05 1.90
C ASP A 99 13.00 -24.25 0.93
N HIS A 100 11.86 -24.95 0.90
CA HIS A 100 11.79 -26.31 0.33
C HIS A 100 11.16 -26.43 -1.07
N ASP A 101 10.70 -25.35 -1.69
CA ASP A 101 9.87 -25.44 -2.91
C ASP A 101 10.37 -24.63 -4.12
N GLY A 102 11.57 -24.05 -4.03
CA GLY A 102 12.13 -23.22 -5.10
C GLY A 102 11.57 -21.79 -5.14
N SER A 103 10.91 -21.33 -4.07
CA SER A 103 10.63 -19.91 -3.85
C SER A 103 11.92 -19.08 -3.87
N ASN A 104 11.87 -17.92 -4.52
CA ASN A 104 13.00 -17.00 -4.62
C ASN A 104 12.71 -15.66 -3.93
N MET A 105 11.49 -15.47 -3.43
CA MET A 105 11.02 -14.23 -2.84
C MET A 105 10.54 -14.46 -1.41
N HIS A 106 10.76 -13.49 -0.53
CA HIS A 106 10.16 -13.45 0.80
C HIS A 106 9.19 -12.27 0.87
N ILE A 107 7.92 -12.56 1.15
CA ILE A 107 6.86 -11.56 1.24
C ILE A 107 6.78 -11.07 2.68
N VAL A 108 6.76 -9.75 2.85
CA VAL A 108 6.78 -9.11 4.16
C VAL A 108 5.73 -8.03 4.22
N PHE A 109 5.01 -7.97 5.33
CA PHE A 109 4.15 -6.82 5.66
C PHE A 109 4.26 -6.51 7.14
N SER A 110 4.03 -5.25 7.50
CA SER A 110 4.07 -4.81 8.90
C SER A 110 2.71 -4.31 9.36
N ALA A 111 2.38 -4.57 10.62
CA ALA A 111 1.22 -3.99 11.27
C ALA A 111 1.56 -3.58 12.70
N SER A 112 0.91 -2.54 13.20
CA SER A 112 1.01 -2.20 14.62
C SER A 112 0.12 -3.14 15.44
N CYS A 113 0.51 -3.41 16.68
CA CYS A 113 -0.24 -4.30 17.57
C CYS A 113 -1.64 -3.76 17.89
N ASP A 114 -1.80 -2.45 17.89
CA ASP A 114 -3.06 -1.71 18.07
C ASP A 114 -3.71 -1.28 16.74
N GLN A 115 -3.16 -1.70 15.59
CA GLN A 115 -3.73 -1.36 14.29
C GLN A 115 -5.15 -1.92 14.18
N ARG A 116 -6.10 -1.02 13.88
CA ARG A 116 -7.48 -1.39 13.65
C ARG A 116 -7.56 -2.43 12.54
N ASN A 117 -8.38 -3.47 12.76
CA ASN A 117 -8.59 -4.56 11.81
C ASN A 117 -7.34 -5.40 11.48
N ARG A 118 -6.25 -5.33 12.27
CA ARG A 118 -5.02 -6.11 12.04
C ARG A 118 -5.27 -7.59 11.76
N LEU A 119 -6.08 -8.24 12.61
CA LEU A 119 -6.38 -9.67 12.46
C LEU A 119 -7.15 -9.95 11.17
N LEU A 120 -8.14 -9.12 10.84
CA LEU A 120 -8.89 -9.25 9.59
C LEU A 120 -7.96 -9.09 8.38
N GLN A 121 -7.15 -8.04 8.36
CA GLN A 121 -6.17 -7.75 7.30
C GLN A 121 -5.18 -8.91 7.11
N GLN A 122 -4.59 -9.39 8.20
CA GLN A 122 -3.72 -10.57 8.20
C GLN A 122 -4.44 -11.82 7.65
N THR A 123 -5.66 -12.10 8.11
CA THR A 123 -6.45 -13.24 7.65
C THR A 123 -6.73 -13.14 6.15
N VAL A 124 -7.10 -11.96 5.65
CA VAL A 124 -7.33 -11.73 4.21
C VAL A 124 -6.05 -11.98 3.40
N VAL A 125 -4.91 -11.45 3.83
CA VAL A 125 -3.60 -11.70 3.18
C VAL A 125 -3.32 -13.20 3.10
N GLN A 126 -3.48 -13.93 4.22
CA GLN A 126 -3.20 -15.37 4.29
C GLN A 126 -4.16 -16.21 3.45
N LEU A 127 -5.47 -15.94 3.54
CA LEU A 127 -6.49 -16.68 2.80
C LEU A 127 -6.36 -16.47 1.29
N THR A 128 -6.11 -15.22 0.86
CA THR A 128 -5.99 -14.90 -0.57
C THR A 128 -4.70 -15.43 -1.15
N ALA A 129 -3.57 -15.32 -0.43
CA ALA A 129 -2.31 -15.95 -0.81
C ALA A 129 -2.46 -17.47 -0.98
N SER A 130 -3.15 -18.13 -0.05
CA SER A 130 -3.44 -19.57 -0.14
C SER A 130 -4.35 -19.88 -1.34
N GLY A 131 -5.40 -19.08 -1.55
CA GLY A 131 -6.37 -19.26 -2.63
C GLY A 131 -5.75 -19.16 -4.03
N VAL A 132 -4.73 -18.32 -4.20
CA VAL A 132 -4.00 -18.20 -5.47
C VAL A 132 -2.83 -19.19 -5.60
N GLY A 133 -2.51 -19.93 -4.54
CA GLY A 133 -1.36 -20.83 -4.49
C GLY A 133 -0.02 -20.10 -4.41
N GLN A 134 0.05 -18.97 -3.68
CA GLN A 134 1.32 -18.33 -3.36
C GLN A 134 2.21 -19.32 -2.59
N LYS A 135 3.43 -19.50 -3.08
CA LYS A 135 4.40 -20.45 -2.55
C LYS A 135 5.42 -19.81 -1.60
N ASP A 136 5.79 -18.58 -1.92
CA ASP A 136 6.78 -17.81 -1.17
C ASP A 136 6.38 -17.59 0.30
N PRO A 137 7.34 -17.63 1.24
CA PRO A 137 7.07 -17.31 2.64
C PRO A 137 6.47 -15.93 2.81
N ILE A 138 5.54 -15.84 3.76
CA ILE A 138 4.93 -14.57 4.18
C ILE A 138 5.24 -14.34 5.65
N THR A 139 5.87 -13.21 5.96
CA THR A 139 6.12 -12.76 7.34
C THR A 139 5.35 -11.50 7.66
N GLN A 140 4.60 -11.55 8.74
CA GLN A 140 4.04 -10.37 9.38
C GLN A 140 5.00 -9.86 10.45
N ILE A 141 5.35 -8.58 10.36
CA ILE A 141 6.10 -7.87 11.40
C ILE A 141 5.11 -7.14 12.29
N LEU A 142 5.17 -7.40 13.60
CA LEU A 142 4.35 -6.72 14.59
C LEU A 142 5.19 -5.70 15.35
N SER A 143 4.68 -4.48 15.49
CA SER A 143 5.36 -3.39 16.19
C SER A 143 4.43 -2.73 17.22
N GLY A 144 4.97 -2.09 18.25
CA GLY A 144 4.16 -1.36 19.24
C GLY A 144 3.32 -2.25 20.17
N CYS A 145 3.81 -3.45 20.48
CA CYS A 145 3.11 -4.42 21.34
C CYS A 145 3.35 -4.16 22.84
N SER A 146 4.41 -3.44 23.19
CA SER A 146 4.66 -2.91 24.53
C SER A 146 4.68 -1.38 24.51
N GLU A 147 4.55 -0.73 25.67
CA GLU A 147 4.65 0.74 25.77
C GLU A 147 6.03 1.24 25.29
N SER A 148 7.09 0.51 25.61
CA SER A 148 8.45 0.81 25.11
C SER A 148 8.54 0.68 23.58
N ASP A 149 7.81 -0.24 22.95
CA ASP A 149 7.80 -0.40 21.49
C ASP A 149 6.90 0.63 20.79
N ARG A 150 5.86 1.13 21.48
CA ARG A 150 4.99 2.20 20.96
C ARG A 150 5.73 3.54 20.90
N LEU A 151 6.75 3.70 21.72
CA LEU A 151 7.66 4.84 21.77
C LEU A 151 8.85 4.72 20.82
N LEU A 152 8.80 3.84 19.80
CA LEU A 152 9.74 3.86 18.67
C LEU A 152 9.53 5.14 17.85
N ASN A 153 9.93 6.25 18.46
CA ASN A 153 10.28 7.47 17.79
C ASN A 153 11.46 7.11 16.92
N PRO A 154 11.29 7.15 15.59
CA PRO A 154 12.12 6.29 14.77
C PRO A 154 13.55 6.81 14.61
N GLU A 155 13.74 8.08 14.92
CA GLU A 155 15.02 8.76 15.05
C GLU A 155 14.91 9.89 16.08
N PRO A 156 16.03 10.35 16.67
CA PRO A 156 16.05 11.54 17.52
C PRO A 156 15.45 12.76 16.78
N GLY A 157 14.38 13.32 17.33
CA GLY A 157 13.72 14.52 16.78
C GLY A 157 12.36 14.27 16.12
N ALA A 158 11.94 13.02 15.94
CA ALA A 158 10.53 12.72 15.70
C ALA A 158 9.72 13.00 16.98
N GLN A 159 8.65 13.80 16.88
CA GLN A 159 7.75 14.10 18.00
C GLN A 159 6.29 13.77 17.66
N ASP A 160 6.04 13.12 16.51
CA ASP A 160 4.71 12.76 16.06
C ASP A 160 4.42 11.26 16.26
N SER A 161 3.13 10.95 16.38
CA SER A 161 2.64 9.58 16.33
C SER A 161 2.13 9.32 14.92
N TYR A 162 2.94 8.65 14.10
CA TYR A 162 2.58 8.26 12.75
C TYR A 162 2.56 6.73 12.63
N PRO A 163 1.38 6.10 12.62
CA PRO A 163 1.26 4.64 12.65
C PRO A 163 2.03 3.92 11.54
N ALA A 164 2.15 4.54 10.36
CA ALA A 164 2.84 3.93 9.22
C ALA A 164 4.37 3.94 9.35
N TYR A 165 4.95 4.47 10.43
CA TYR A 165 6.35 4.21 10.78
C TYR A 165 6.61 2.70 10.98
N ASN A 166 5.60 1.90 11.33
CA ASN A 166 5.75 0.45 11.45
C ASN A 166 6.36 -0.22 10.20
N LYS A 167 6.17 0.34 8.99
CA LYS A 167 6.70 -0.19 7.73
C LYS A 167 8.23 -0.06 7.65
N PRO A 168 8.82 1.14 7.57
CA PRO A 168 10.29 1.27 7.53
C PRO A 168 10.97 0.66 8.77
N PHE A 169 10.43 0.93 9.95
CA PHE A 169 11.06 0.54 11.22
C PHE A 169 10.84 -0.92 11.61
N GLY A 170 9.81 -1.57 11.06
CA GLY A 170 9.67 -3.02 11.12
C GLY A 170 10.55 -3.72 10.08
N LEU A 171 10.61 -3.20 8.85
CA LEU A 171 11.40 -3.80 7.77
C LEU A 171 12.90 -3.81 8.10
N ARG A 172 13.43 -2.76 8.73
CA ARG A 172 14.85 -2.67 9.11
C ARG A 172 15.35 -3.86 9.95
N PRO A 173 14.81 -4.13 11.16
CA PRO A 173 15.25 -5.27 11.95
C PRO A 173 14.95 -6.62 11.29
N PHE A 174 13.88 -6.73 10.49
CA PHE A 174 13.66 -7.93 9.68
C PHE A 174 14.85 -8.17 8.74
N LEU A 175 15.24 -7.16 7.96
CA LEU A 175 16.38 -7.27 7.04
C LEU A 175 17.72 -7.44 7.75
N GLN A 176 17.90 -6.88 8.95
CA GLN A 176 19.21 -6.91 9.63
C GLN A 176 19.42 -8.16 10.49
N HIS A 177 18.35 -8.79 11.00
CA HIS A 177 18.46 -9.83 12.04
C HIS A 177 17.90 -11.19 11.66
N THR A 178 17.14 -11.33 10.57
CA THR A 178 16.57 -12.63 10.18
C THR A 178 17.51 -13.49 9.33
N PHE A 179 18.73 -13.01 9.07
CA PHE A 179 19.76 -13.77 8.36
C PHE A 179 20.64 -14.55 9.32
N PRO A 180 20.96 -15.83 9.04
CA PRO A 180 20.81 -16.54 7.75
C PRO A 180 19.52 -17.34 7.55
N GLU A 181 18.50 -17.18 8.40
CA GLU A 181 17.29 -18.01 8.36
C GLU A 181 16.45 -17.77 7.10
N VAL A 182 16.37 -16.52 6.65
CA VAL A 182 15.79 -16.15 5.35
C VAL A 182 16.87 -16.28 4.27
N LYS A 183 16.63 -17.08 3.22
CA LYS A 183 17.61 -17.28 2.14
C LYS A 183 17.21 -16.69 0.79
N HIS A 184 15.98 -16.21 0.70
CA HIS A 184 15.39 -15.64 -0.52
C HIS A 184 16.16 -14.39 -0.97
N GLU A 185 16.44 -14.32 -2.26
CA GLU A 185 17.19 -13.21 -2.86
C GLU A 185 16.30 -11.98 -3.11
N LEU A 186 15.00 -12.19 -3.24
CA LEU A 186 14.01 -11.14 -3.45
C LEU A 186 13.20 -10.89 -2.17
N VAL A 187 12.81 -9.65 -1.96
CA VAL A 187 11.89 -9.23 -0.90
C VAL A 187 10.73 -8.49 -1.55
N ALA A 188 9.51 -8.89 -1.21
CA ALA A 188 8.29 -8.17 -1.55
C ALA A 188 7.71 -7.50 -0.31
N LEU A 189 7.79 -6.17 -0.23
CA LEU A 189 7.10 -5.40 0.81
C LEU A 189 5.67 -5.10 0.35
N ILE A 190 4.68 -5.67 1.03
CA ILE A 190 3.26 -5.45 0.77
C ILE A 190 2.59 -4.70 1.92
N ASP A 191 1.40 -4.17 1.66
CA ASP A 191 0.58 -3.56 2.70
C ASP A 191 -0.25 -4.61 3.45
N GLY A 192 -0.68 -4.30 4.68
CA GLY A 192 -1.47 -5.23 5.48
C GLY A 192 -2.87 -5.50 4.91
N ASP A 193 -3.40 -4.59 4.09
CA ASP A 193 -4.65 -4.72 3.34
C ASP A 193 -4.44 -5.21 1.91
N PHE A 194 -3.26 -5.76 1.59
CA PHE A 194 -3.00 -6.36 0.29
C PHE A 194 -3.86 -7.61 0.07
N PHE A 195 -4.28 -7.82 -1.18
CA PHE A 195 -5.12 -8.95 -1.58
C PHE A 195 -4.51 -9.60 -2.81
N PHE A 196 -4.33 -10.92 -2.77
CA PHE A 196 -3.79 -11.67 -3.89
C PHE A 196 -4.91 -12.10 -4.83
N PHE A 197 -4.85 -11.66 -6.10
CA PHE A 197 -5.64 -12.27 -7.19
C PHE A 197 -4.85 -13.32 -7.97
N ARG A 198 -3.53 -13.33 -7.83
CA ARG A 198 -2.61 -14.29 -8.41
C ARG A 198 -1.34 -14.36 -7.56
N PRO A 199 -0.50 -15.40 -7.73
CA PRO A 199 0.82 -15.40 -7.12
C PRO A 199 1.64 -14.19 -7.56
N LEU A 200 2.26 -13.50 -6.60
CA LEU A 200 3.33 -12.56 -6.87
C LEU A 200 4.56 -13.35 -7.34
N GLU A 201 5.12 -12.92 -8.46
CA GLU A 201 6.26 -13.57 -9.11
C GLU A 201 7.13 -12.51 -9.77
N ALA A 202 8.44 -12.70 -9.70
CA ALA A 202 9.45 -11.91 -10.39
C ALA A 202 10.50 -12.82 -11.02
N ASN A 203 11.14 -12.37 -12.11
CA ASN A 203 12.14 -13.10 -12.89
C ASN A 203 11.71 -14.36 -13.70
N PRO A 204 10.44 -14.66 -14.05
CA PRO A 204 10.15 -15.72 -15.02
C PRO A 204 10.42 -15.33 -16.50
N GLY A 205 10.83 -14.08 -16.77
CA GLY A 205 11.18 -13.62 -18.13
C GLY A 205 9.95 -13.22 -18.96
N ARG A 206 8.93 -12.66 -18.30
CA ARG A 206 7.70 -12.21 -18.97
C ARG A 206 7.89 -10.82 -19.56
N ASN A 207 7.25 -10.60 -20.71
CA ASN A 207 7.07 -9.26 -21.26
C ASN A 207 5.93 -8.56 -20.50
N MET A 208 6.22 -7.39 -19.94
CA MET A 208 5.29 -6.63 -19.11
C MET A 208 4.74 -5.37 -19.81
N SER A 209 4.96 -5.21 -21.12
CA SER A 209 4.51 -4.07 -21.92
C SER A 209 3.02 -3.75 -21.73
N LYS A 210 2.17 -4.78 -21.62
CA LYS A 210 0.72 -4.65 -21.43
C LYS A 210 0.34 -3.90 -20.14
N PHE A 211 1.17 -4.03 -19.11
CA PHE A 211 0.91 -3.50 -17.77
C PHE A 211 1.66 -2.20 -17.47
N TYR A 212 2.39 -1.68 -18.44
CA TYR A 212 3.29 -0.55 -18.27
C TYR A 212 2.74 0.69 -18.97
N HIS A 213 2.61 1.78 -18.21
CA HIS A 213 2.05 3.06 -18.70
C HIS A 213 3.05 4.23 -18.64
N GLY A 214 4.33 3.94 -18.43
CA GLY A 214 5.38 4.95 -18.40
C GLY A 214 5.85 5.38 -19.80
N ARG A 215 6.97 6.11 -19.87
CA ARG A 215 7.43 6.77 -21.11
C ARG A 215 8.53 6.03 -21.85
N ARG A 216 9.06 4.94 -21.29
CA ARG A 216 10.08 4.11 -21.95
C ARG A 216 9.44 3.30 -23.08
N ASP A 217 10.27 2.79 -23.99
CA ASP A 217 9.83 1.82 -24.98
C ASP A 217 9.23 0.59 -24.26
N PRO A 218 7.93 0.29 -24.43
CA PRO A 218 7.27 -0.82 -23.74
C PRO A 218 7.98 -2.17 -23.98
N SER A 219 8.57 -2.37 -25.15
CA SER A 219 9.28 -3.62 -25.49
C SER A 219 10.50 -3.89 -24.62
N THR A 220 10.99 -2.87 -23.89
CA THR A 220 12.10 -2.97 -22.92
C THR A 220 11.63 -3.29 -21.50
N VAL A 221 10.31 -3.42 -21.29
CA VAL A 221 9.72 -3.63 -19.97
C VAL A 221 9.43 -5.11 -19.76
N ASP A 222 10.29 -5.74 -18.98
CA ASP A 222 10.16 -7.12 -18.51
C ASP A 222 9.95 -7.17 -16.98
N ASP A 223 9.86 -8.38 -16.44
CA ASP A 223 9.70 -8.62 -15.00
C ASP A 223 11.01 -8.92 -14.26
N ALA A 224 12.15 -8.48 -14.82
CA ALA A 224 13.44 -8.62 -14.17
C ALA A 224 13.53 -7.75 -12.90
N VAL A 225 13.97 -8.36 -11.80
CA VAL A 225 14.37 -7.77 -10.53
C VAL A 225 15.80 -8.19 -10.25
N ILE A 226 16.69 -7.21 -10.27
CA ILE A 226 18.13 -7.31 -10.06
C ILE A 226 18.58 -6.07 -9.28
N ASP A 227 19.81 -6.05 -8.76
CA ASP A 227 20.31 -4.87 -8.05
C ASP A 227 20.19 -3.59 -8.92
N GLY A 228 19.55 -2.57 -8.35
CA GLY A 228 19.21 -1.30 -9.00
C GLY A 228 17.90 -1.32 -9.80
N VAL A 229 17.20 -2.45 -9.91
CA VAL A 229 15.96 -2.62 -10.70
C VAL A 229 14.91 -3.38 -9.91
N ALA A 230 13.76 -2.74 -9.67
CA ALA A 230 12.67 -3.28 -8.86
C ALA A 230 11.33 -3.22 -9.62
N LEU A 231 10.30 -3.86 -9.07
CA LEU A 231 8.91 -3.75 -9.52
C LEU A 231 8.06 -3.08 -8.44
N ALA A 232 7.07 -2.30 -8.85
CA ALA A 232 6.06 -1.73 -7.96
C ALA A 232 4.70 -1.63 -8.65
N GLN A 233 3.63 -1.58 -7.87
CA GLN A 233 2.32 -1.22 -8.41
C GLN A 233 2.38 0.21 -8.97
N ASP A 234 1.84 0.41 -10.18
CA ASP A 234 1.54 1.75 -10.67
C ASP A 234 0.37 2.33 -9.87
N TRP A 235 0.68 3.25 -8.98
CA TRP A 235 -0.25 3.99 -8.15
C TRP A 235 -0.37 5.43 -8.67
N ASN A 236 -0.92 5.57 -9.88
CA ASN A 236 -1.07 6.87 -10.56
C ASN A 236 -1.87 7.91 -9.74
N ALA A 237 -2.62 7.50 -8.72
CA ALA A 237 -3.24 8.42 -7.77
C ALA A 237 -2.23 9.33 -7.03
N LEU A 238 -0.94 8.97 -7.01
CA LEU A 238 0.14 9.80 -6.44
C LEU A 238 0.53 11.00 -7.33
N LYS A 239 0.18 10.99 -8.63
CA LYS A 239 0.45 12.09 -9.58
C LYS A 239 1.88 12.61 -9.51
N ASP A 240 2.84 11.71 -9.72
CA ASP A 240 4.30 11.90 -9.64
C ASP A 240 4.86 12.14 -8.23
N GLY A 241 4.00 12.11 -7.20
CA GLY A 241 4.39 12.21 -5.80
C GLY A 241 5.23 13.45 -5.52
N PHE A 242 6.37 13.29 -4.82
CA PHE A 242 7.26 14.43 -4.53
C PHE A 242 8.11 14.87 -5.72
N PHE A 243 8.08 14.13 -6.83
CA PHE A 243 8.73 14.54 -8.07
C PHE A 243 7.82 15.40 -8.96
N ALA A 244 6.58 15.65 -8.54
CA ALA A 244 5.69 16.59 -9.19
C ALA A 244 6.25 18.02 -9.17
N GLU A 245 5.88 18.82 -10.17
CA GLU A 245 6.40 20.19 -10.36
C GLU A 245 6.10 21.10 -9.16
N ASP A 246 4.93 20.98 -8.55
CA ASP A 246 4.50 21.76 -7.39
C ASP A 246 5.09 21.27 -6.06
N LYS A 247 5.90 20.20 -6.08
CA LYS A 247 6.54 19.60 -4.89
C LYS A 247 8.06 19.75 -4.87
N ALA A 248 8.66 20.45 -5.82
CA ALA A 248 10.11 20.59 -5.94
C ALA A 248 10.79 21.15 -4.66
N ASP A 249 10.19 22.15 -4.01
CA ASP A 249 10.72 22.71 -2.77
C ASP A 249 10.64 21.72 -1.59
N VAL A 250 9.56 20.94 -1.52
CA VAL A 250 9.37 19.88 -0.53
C VAL A 250 10.42 18.78 -0.73
N LEU A 251 10.60 18.32 -1.97
CA LEU A 251 11.61 17.32 -2.31
C LEU A 251 13.02 17.80 -1.92
N LYS A 252 13.35 19.05 -2.24
CA LYS A 252 14.64 19.66 -1.86
C LYS A 252 14.83 19.69 -0.35
N GLN A 253 13.78 20.03 0.40
CA GLN A 253 13.82 20.08 1.86
C GLN A 253 14.00 18.68 2.48
N VAL A 254 13.28 17.67 1.96
CA VAL A 254 13.36 16.29 2.46
C VAL A 254 14.71 15.65 2.13
N CYS A 255 15.18 15.83 0.90
CA CYS A 255 16.46 15.27 0.46
C CYS A 255 17.66 15.95 1.13
N GLY A 256 17.60 17.24 1.46
CA GLY A 256 18.66 17.89 2.26
C GLY A 256 20.08 17.77 1.68
N GLY A 257 20.22 17.69 0.35
CA GLY A 257 21.50 17.48 -0.35
C GLY A 257 21.85 16.02 -0.67
N LEU A 258 21.02 15.07 -0.28
CA LEU A 258 21.14 13.67 -0.65
C LEU A 258 20.88 13.44 -2.16
N PRO A 259 21.43 12.36 -2.76
CA PRO A 259 21.27 12.00 -4.17
C PRO A 259 19.84 12.09 -4.73
N CYS A 260 18.81 11.78 -3.93
CA CYS A 260 17.41 11.89 -4.36
C CYS A 260 17.02 13.29 -4.87
N GLY A 261 17.66 14.35 -4.38
CA GLY A 261 17.40 15.73 -4.81
C GLY A 261 18.00 16.07 -6.19
N ASN A 262 18.87 15.22 -6.72
CA ASN A 262 19.52 15.40 -8.03
C ASN A 262 18.83 14.62 -9.15
N VAL A 263 17.78 13.85 -8.83
CA VAL A 263 16.99 13.12 -9.84
C VAL A 263 16.19 14.12 -10.67
N SER A 264 16.32 14.05 -12.00
CA SER A 264 15.52 14.90 -12.88
C SER A 264 14.04 14.59 -12.70
N ARG A 265 13.17 15.59 -12.89
CA ARG A 265 11.73 15.41 -12.81
C ARG A 265 11.23 14.26 -13.67
N GLU A 266 11.79 14.12 -14.87
CA GLU A 266 11.45 13.08 -15.81
C GLU A 266 11.77 11.68 -15.23
N ASN A 267 12.97 11.49 -14.67
CA ASN A 267 13.32 10.23 -14.03
C ASN A 267 12.56 10.00 -12.72
N GLY A 268 12.26 11.09 -12.00
CA GLY A 268 11.42 11.12 -10.82
C GLY A 268 10.06 10.49 -11.09
N ALA A 269 9.32 11.07 -12.04
CA ALA A 269 8.01 10.59 -12.47
C ALA A 269 8.05 9.15 -13.01
N GLU A 270 9.08 8.80 -13.79
CA GLU A 270 9.21 7.50 -14.45
C GLU A 270 9.48 6.34 -13.48
N TYR A 271 10.37 6.52 -12.50
CA TYR A 271 10.86 5.40 -11.68
C TYR A 271 10.43 5.44 -10.22
N TYR A 272 9.89 6.56 -9.73
CA TYR A 272 9.68 6.78 -8.29
C TYR A 272 8.37 7.49 -7.94
N GLY A 273 7.82 8.32 -8.84
CA GLY A 273 6.72 9.22 -8.51
C GLY A 273 5.38 8.53 -8.29
N ASN A 274 5.11 7.48 -9.07
CA ASN A 274 3.82 6.77 -9.10
C ASN A 274 3.90 5.34 -8.55
N ILE A 275 4.86 5.04 -7.66
CA ILE A 275 5.03 3.67 -7.18
C ILE A 275 4.29 3.42 -5.86
N GLY A 276 3.61 2.28 -5.80
CA GLY A 276 2.96 1.76 -4.61
C GLY A 276 3.30 0.29 -4.34
N PRO A 277 2.93 -0.23 -3.17
CA PRO A 277 3.07 -1.64 -2.85
C PRO A 277 2.26 -2.52 -3.84
N PRO A 278 2.73 -3.73 -4.17
CA PRO A 278 3.86 -4.41 -3.57
C PRO A 278 5.19 -3.88 -4.15
N TYR A 279 6.20 -3.67 -3.32
CA TYR A 279 7.55 -3.31 -3.78
C TYR A 279 8.40 -4.56 -3.81
N ILE A 280 8.77 -5.02 -5.01
CA ILE A 280 9.55 -6.24 -5.21
C ILE A 280 10.96 -5.85 -5.64
N MET A 281 11.94 -6.12 -4.79
CA MET A 281 13.35 -5.73 -5.00
C MET A 281 14.29 -6.83 -4.50
N THR A 282 15.56 -6.74 -4.87
CA THR A 282 16.55 -7.65 -4.27
C THR A 282 16.74 -7.34 -2.79
N ARG A 283 17.10 -8.36 -2.02
CA ARG A 283 17.50 -8.18 -0.62
C ARG A 283 18.66 -7.20 -0.48
N SER A 284 19.61 -7.24 -1.41
CA SER A 284 20.76 -6.33 -1.48
C SER A 284 20.31 -4.87 -1.55
N ASP A 285 19.39 -4.56 -2.45
CA ASP A 285 18.80 -3.23 -2.57
C ASP A 285 17.97 -2.84 -1.34
N ALA A 286 17.16 -3.77 -0.81
CA ALA A 286 16.36 -3.52 0.39
C ALA A 286 17.25 -3.17 1.59
N LEU A 287 18.35 -3.91 1.80
CA LEU A 287 19.34 -3.64 2.84
C LEU A 287 20.04 -2.29 2.65
N ARG A 288 20.42 -1.98 1.40
CA ARG A 288 21.07 -0.70 1.07
C ARG A 288 20.17 0.50 1.36
N MET A 289 18.86 0.36 1.15
CA MET A 289 17.89 1.45 1.26
C MET A 289 17.23 1.61 2.63
N VAL A 290 17.16 0.56 3.46
CA VAL A 290 16.23 0.56 4.60
C VAL A 290 16.50 1.63 5.66
N ASP A 291 17.76 1.99 5.88
CA ASP A 291 18.11 3.09 6.79
C ASP A 291 17.70 4.45 6.22
N ASP A 292 17.88 4.68 4.91
CA ASP A 292 17.37 5.88 4.25
C ASP A 292 15.84 5.94 4.28
N TYR A 293 15.16 4.80 4.11
CA TYR A 293 13.71 4.75 4.21
C TYR A 293 13.21 5.12 5.61
N CYS A 294 13.91 4.67 6.64
CA CYS A 294 13.70 5.10 8.02
C CYS A 294 13.87 6.63 8.17
N HIS A 295 15.04 7.15 7.80
CA HIS A 295 15.40 8.56 7.95
C HIS A 295 14.46 9.48 7.17
N LEU A 296 14.27 9.19 5.88
CA LEU A 296 13.47 10.00 4.98
C LEU A 296 11.98 9.93 5.30
N CYS A 297 11.50 8.87 5.96
CA CYS A 297 10.14 8.85 6.49
C CYS A 297 9.94 9.90 7.59
N VAL A 298 10.87 10.01 8.53
CA VAL A 298 10.82 11.05 9.58
C VAL A 298 10.94 12.45 8.96
N ARG A 299 11.88 12.66 8.03
CA ARG A 299 12.04 13.94 7.31
C ARG A 299 10.79 14.33 6.53
N THR A 300 10.15 13.36 5.87
CA THR A 300 8.91 13.59 5.12
C THR A 300 7.79 14.04 6.06
N ARG A 301 7.67 13.42 7.24
CA ARG A 301 6.69 13.78 8.27
C ARG A 301 6.90 15.15 8.90
N GLN A 302 8.13 15.67 8.89
CA GLN A 302 8.42 17.04 9.33
C GLN A 302 7.84 18.11 8.40
N VAL A 303 7.57 17.77 7.13
CA VAL A 303 7.14 18.73 6.10
C VAL A 303 5.78 18.40 5.48
N SER A 304 5.28 17.19 5.68
CA SER A 304 4.00 16.72 5.15
C SER A 304 3.21 15.99 6.23
N ASN A 305 1.94 16.38 6.35
CA ASN A 305 0.98 15.71 7.21
C ASN A 305 0.14 14.64 6.48
N GLU A 306 0.45 14.35 5.21
CA GLU A 306 -0.32 13.40 4.41
C GLU A 306 -0.23 11.98 4.99
N TRP A 307 -1.34 11.25 4.92
CA TRP A 307 -1.43 9.89 5.44
C TRP A 307 -0.53 8.92 4.67
N ILE A 308 -0.25 9.21 3.39
CA ILE A 308 0.67 8.50 2.49
C ILE A 308 2.13 8.98 2.58
N ALA A 309 2.51 9.80 3.55
CA ALA A 309 3.89 10.28 3.72
C ALA A 309 4.94 9.15 3.65
N LYS A 310 4.63 7.97 4.19
CA LYS A 310 5.45 6.75 4.09
C LYS A 310 5.73 6.33 2.65
N MET A 311 4.75 6.41 1.74
CA MET A 311 4.92 6.02 0.34
C MET A 311 5.88 6.97 -0.36
N PHE A 312 5.73 8.29 -0.16
CA PHE A 312 6.69 9.26 -0.68
C PHE A 312 8.09 9.03 -0.12
N ALA A 313 8.21 8.76 1.19
CA ALA A 313 9.49 8.45 1.79
C ALA A 313 10.16 7.21 1.18
N PHE A 314 9.39 6.17 0.86
CA PHE A 314 9.89 4.99 0.14
C PHE A 314 10.43 5.38 -1.24
N SER A 315 9.65 6.12 -2.03
CA SER A 315 10.06 6.59 -3.36
C SER A 315 11.35 7.40 -3.33
N ILE A 316 11.49 8.28 -2.34
CA ILE A 316 12.68 9.13 -2.17
C ILE A 316 13.88 8.30 -1.73
N ALA A 317 13.69 7.32 -0.84
CA ALA A 317 14.74 6.40 -0.41
C ALA A 317 15.24 5.51 -1.57
N ALA A 318 14.32 5.02 -2.39
CA ALA A 318 14.66 4.27 -3.61
C ALA A 318 15.46 5.14 -4.59
N ALA A 319 15.01 6.39 -4.80
CA ALA A 319 15.73 7.37 -5.61
C ALA A 319 17.12 7.68 -5.05
N ASN A 320 17.26 7.77 -3.73
CA ASN A 320 18.54 8.01 -3.07
C ASN A 320 19.55 6.89 -3.33
N ASN A 321 19.06 5.66 -3.45
CA ASN A 321 19.84 4.45 -3.62
C ASN A 321 19.91 3.93 -5.06
N GLY A 322 19.39 4.71 -6.02
CA GLY A 322 19.39 4.37 -7.44
C GLY A 322 18.56 3.12 -7.81
N ILE A 323 17.54 2.78 -7.01
CA ILE A 323 16.70 1.58 -7.20
C ILE A 323 15.50 1.93 -8.08
N LYS A 324 15.67 1.78 -9.39
CA LYS A 324 14.67 2.16 -10.38
C LYS A 324 13.54 1.14 -10.42
N HIS A 325 12.31 1.58 -10.19
CA HIS A 325 11.16 0.69 -10.25
C HIS A 325 10.53 0.71 -11.64
N LYS A 326 10.05 -0.45 -12.08
CA LYS A 326 9.06 -0.57 -13.16
C LYS A 326 7.69 -0.53 -12.51
N ALA A 327 6.97 0.58 -12.69
CA ALA A 327 5.59 0.71 -12.25
C ALA A 327 4.67 -0.11 -13.18
N LEU A 328 4.01 -1.11 -12.64
CA LEU A 328 3.14 -2.03 -13.38
C LEU A 328 1.75 -2.05 -12.77
N SER A 329 0.72 -2.02 -13.60
CA SER A 329 -0.68 -1.87 -13.20
C SER A 329 -1.34 -3.08 -12.53
N HIS A 330 -0.73 -4.26 -12.67
CA HIS A 330 -1.33 -5.56 -12.36
C HIS A 330 -0.76 -6.24 -11.10
N LEU A 331 0.07 -5.55 -10.31
CA LEU A 331 0.73 -6.13 -9.14
C LEU A 331 -0.11 -6.03 -7.87
N GLY A 332 -1.00 -5.05 -7.80
CA GLY A 332 -1.91 -4.82 -6.69
C GLY A 332 -3.26 -4.29 -7.18
N ILE A 333 -4.17 -4.12 -6.23
CA ILE A 333 -5.52 -3.63 -6.48
C ILE A 333 -5.61 -2.22 -5.91
N SER A 334 -6.21 -1.31 -6.67
CA SER A 334 -6.51 0.04 -6.18
C SER A 334 -7.93 0.46 -6.57
N SER A 335 -8.43 1.60 -6.07
CA SER A 335 -9.83 1.98 -6.25
C SER A 335 -10.24 2.07 -7.73
N PRO A 336 -11.35 1.43 -8.14
CA PRO A 336 -11.90 1.62 -9.50
C PRO A 336 -12.38 3.06 -9.74
N SER A 337 -12.55 3.84 -8.66
CA SER A 337 -13.01 5.23 -8.69
C SER A 337 -11.92 6.25 -9.00
N PHE A 338 -10.68 5.84 -9.29
CA PHE A 338 -9.65 6.75 -9.77
C PHE A 338 -9.97 7.15 -11.23
N GLU A 339 -11.00 7.98 -11.38
CA GLU A 339 -11.56 8.44 -12.66
C GLU A 339 -10.48 9.09 -13.54
N GLY A 340 -10.53 8.76 -14.85
CA GLY A 340 -9.71 9.39 -15.89
C GLY A 340 -8.31 8.79 -16.11
N GLY A 341 -7.96 7.72 -15.39
CA GLY A 341 -6.58 7.22 -15.36
C GLY A 341 -6.27 5.95 -16.16
N SER A 342 -7.21 5.03 -16.42
CA SER A 342 -7.04 3.71 -17.10
C SER A 342 -5.81 2.85 -16.74
N HIS A 343 -4.99 3.26 -15.79
CA HIS A 343 -3.77 2.53 -15.44
C HIS A 343 -4.09 1.35 -14.55
N GLU A 344 -5.18 1.36 -13.79
CA GLU A 344 -5.57 0.21 -12.98
C GLU A 344 -6.03 -0.94 -13.85
N TYR A 345 -5.51 -2.13 -13.55
CA TYR A 345 -5.82 -3.31 -14.33
C TYR A 345 -7.09 -4.00 -13.81
N TRP A 346 -8.26 -3.44 -14.15
CA TRP A 346 -9.58 -3.98 -13.78
C TRP A 346 -10.27 -4.77 -14.91
N ASP A 347 -9.65 -4.86 -16.08
CA ASP A 347 -10.23 -5.48 -17.29
C ASP A 347 -10.61 -6.95 -17.15
N PHE A 348 -10.11 -7.63 -16.10
CA PHE A 348 -10.46 -9.01 -15.80
C PHE A 348 -11.78 -9.18 -15.05
N VAL A 349 -12.33 -8.08 -14.52
CA VAL A 349 -13.65 -8.08 -13.89
C VAL A 349 -14.69 -7.71 -14.94
N ASP A 350 -15.59 -8.65 -15.25
CA ASP A 350 -16.71 -8.41 -16.15
C ASP A 350 -18.06 -8.57 -15.43
N GLY A 351 -19.12 -8.04 -16.05
CA GLY A 351 -20.48 -8.09 -15.50
C GLY A 351 -21.11 -9.49 -15.46
N THR A 352 -20.40 -10.52 -15.91
CA THR A 352 -20.84 -11.93 -15.85
C THR A 352 -20.23 -12.68 -14.68
N MET A 353 -19.27 -12.08 -13.97
CA MET A 353 -18.73 -12.65 -12.74
C MET A 353 -19.80 -12.72 -11.65
N ALA A 354 -19.77 -13.78 -10.86
CA ALA A 354 -20.61 -13.89 -9.67
C ALA A 354 -20.32 -12.71 -8.74
N ASN A 355 -21.38 -12.08 -8.23
CA ASN A 355 -21.26 -10.96 -7.31
C ASN A 355 -20.84 -11.51 -5.93
N PRO A 356 -19.62 -11.23 -5.44
CA PRO A 356 -19.16 -11.72 -4.14
C PRO A 356 -19.96 -11.15 -2.97
N CYS A 357 -20.84 -10.15 -3.21
CA CYS A 357 -21.72 -9.58 -2.22
C CYS A 357 -23.11 -10.25 -2.16
N GLU A 358 -23.45 -11.13 -3.10
CA GLU A 358 -24.75 -11.83 -3.14
C GLU A 358 -24.73 -13.13 -2.34
N ASP A 359 -23.63 -13.88 -2.41
CA ASP A 359 -23.38 -15.04 -1.56
C ASP A 359 -22.13 -14.79 -0.72
N ASN A 360 -22.29 -14.74 0.59
CA ASN A 360 -21.23 -14.42 1.54
C ASN A 360 -20.43 -15.64 2.01
N LEU A 361 -20.77 -16.84 1.53
CA LEU A 361 -20.08 -18.09 1.89
C LEU A 361 -19.17 -18.59 0.78
N ASP A 362 -19.48 -18.28 -0.49
CA ASP A 362 -18.69 -18.71 -1.62
C ASP A 362 -17.60 -17.68 -1.98
N PHE A 363 -16.35 -18.15 -1.98
CA PHE A 363 -15.21 -17.34 -2.38
C PHE A 363 -15.16 -17.21 -3.90
N VAL A 364 -15.57 -16.05 -4.42
CA VAL A 364 -15.47 -15.74 -5.84
C VAL A 364 -14.09 -15.17 -6.16
N MET A 365 -13.26 -15.97 -6.82
CA MET A 365 -12.01 -15.48 -7.41
C MET A 365 -12.22 -15.06 -8.85
N PRO A 366 -11.65 -13.92 -9.28
CA PRO A 366 -11.63 -13.57 -10.68
C PRO A 366 -10.99 -14.67 -11.51
N LYS A 367 -11.55 -14.92 -12.71
CA LYS A 367 -10.87 -15.75 -13.70
C LYS A 367 -9.54 -15.08 -14.02
N ASP A 368 -8.49 -15.90 -14.11
CA ASP A 368 -7.13 -15.43 -14.37
C ASP A 368 -7.13 -14.41 -15.52
N PRO A 369 -6.74 -13.14 -15.27
CA PRO A 369 -6.72 -12.09 -16.29
C PRO A 369 -5.98 -12.49 -17.56
N ASP A 370 -5.01 -13.39 -17.42
CA ASP A 370 -4.11 -13.80 -18.47
C ASP A 370 -3.58 -15.19 -18.11
N ALA A 371 -4.33 -16.23 -18.46
CA ALA A 371 -3.81 -17.58 -18.57
C ALA A 371 -2.77 -17.66 -19.71
N PHE A 372 -1.67 -16.92 -19.62
CA PHE A 372 -0.50 -17.09 -20.47
C PHE A 372 0.12 -18.44 -20.11
N GLY A 373 -0.38 -19.48 -20.76
CA GLY A 373 0.42 -20.64 -21.16
C GLY A 373 0.92 -21.58 -20.06
N ARG A 374 0.52 -21.43 -18.78
CA ARG A 374 0.66 -22.54 -17.83
C ARG A 374 -0.39 -23.60 -18.15
N ARG A 375 -0.14 -24.37 -19.22
CA ARG A 375 -0.60 -25.77 -19.29
C ARG A 375 -0.07 -26.43 -18.02
N ARG A 376 -0.91 -26.51 -16.98
CA ARG A 376 -0.78 -27.56 -15.97
C ARG A 376 -0.81 -28.85 -16.79
N LYS A 377 0.35 -29.45 -17.03
CA LYS A 377 0.37 -30.89 -17.24
C LYS A 377 -0.14 -31.44 -15.92
N GLU A 378 -1.39 -31.89 -15.93
CA GLU A 378 -1.95 -32.73 -14.88
C GLU A 378 -1.00 -33.92 -14.73
N VAL A 379 -0.12 -33.85 -13.73
CA VAL A 379 0.57 -35.03 -13.21
C VAL A 379 -0.21 -35.42 -11.97
N PHE A 380 -1.35 -36.05 -12.23
CA PHE A 380 -2.01 -36.94 -11.29
C PHE A 380 -2.45 -38.17 -12.08
N GLN A 381 -1.47 -39.04 -12.35
CA GLN A 381 -1.64 -40.47 -12.60
C GLN A 381 -0.38 -41.15 -12.05
N GLU A 382 -0.42 -41.61 -10.81
CA GLU A 382 -0.67 -43.02 -10.42
C GLU A 382 -0.92 -43.13 -8.91
#